data_AF-A0A2V8R8X9-F1
#
_entry.id   AF-A0A2V8R8X9-F1
#
_cell.length_a   1.000
_cell.length_b   1.000
_cell.length_c   1.000
_cell.angle_alpha   90.00
_cell.angle_beta   90.00
_cell.angle_gamma   90.00
#
_symmetry.space_group_name_H-M   'P 1'
#
loop_
_entity.id
_entity.type
_entity.pdbx_description
1 polymer ?
#
loop_
_entity_poly.entity_id
_entity_poly.type
_entity_poly.pdbx_seq_one_letter_code
_entity_poly.pdbx_strand_id
1 'polypeptide(L)'
;MSFRLSAIVFCLLLFGNVADATPCALVKSKPDAWVASKVDALVLASRAAYNRDEALENYKRVVGAVADAIRQCKLSEDEGFASRYREFIEYVEALSLDQQPDHELGFTVPDKQYFDETRQYVQIPEFLTTPDFLRSVSRSETLERAKAFLRQLNSKREPSEQLLFLSYKSRHLGTPDNDDSFVRFLIVVPGDASRGVPEKWVQFGVTDPGVRVRTRNVSVVSSLAGPDGTSNVYFKDFYRTYRRDGSISSIGGRWELGYGDDNCVQCHKSGVLPVFPVAGSVSADEQPTLRAVNERFLTYGSPRFDKYLDATRFGPGLGFASRSDRERRFGAGFGESVVARAMTCATCHRREGLGSFNWPMDQTILSSFVEGGQMPYGSNLKAAERRELYKKLIQEYFATDAARPGILKSWLLGELR
;
A
#
# COMPACT_ATOMS: atom_id res chain seq x y z
N MET A 1 17.48 -4.03 75.41
CA MET A 1 17.39 -2.81 74.58
C MET A 1 18.56 -2.79 73.61
N SER A 2 18.33 -2.30 72.39
CA SER A 2 19.35 -1.86 71.41
C SER A 2 20.18 -2.91 70.67
N PHE A 3 19.59 -3.75 69.79
CA PHE A 3 20.36 -4.38 68.68
C PHE A 3 19.54 -4.80 67.44
N ARG A 4 18.26 -4.39 67.29
CA ARG A 4 17.40 -4.84 66.17
C ARG A 4 16.93 -3.75 65.18
N LEU A 5 17.32 -2.48 65.36
CA LEU A 5 16.91 -1.40 64.43
C LEU A 5 17.94 -1.03 63.36
N SER A 6 19.21 -1.43 63.49
CA SER A 6 20.25 -1.01 62.54
C SER A 6 20.33 -1.84 61.25
N ALA A 7 19.74 -3.04 61.20
CA ALA A 7 19.76 -3.88 60.01
C ALA A 7 18.67 -3.50 58.97
N ILE A 8 17.60 -2.81 59.38
CA ILE A 8 16.52 -2.40 58.47
C ILE A 8 16.89 -1.11 57.73
N VAL A 9 17.68 -0.22 58.35
CA VAL A 9 18.14 1.02 57.72
C VAL A 9 19.23 0.78 56.67
N PHE A 10 20.05 -0.27 56.82
CA PHE A 10 21.09 -0.59 55.83
C PHE A 10 20.54 -1.30 54.57
N CYS A 11 19.44 -2.06 54.70
CA CYS A 11 18.75 -2.62 53.52
C CYS A 11 17.92 -1.58 52.75
N LEU A 12 17.46 -0.50 53.40
CA LEU A 12 16.71 0.59 52.74
C LEU A 12 17.61 1.60 52.02
N LEU A 13 18.90 1.67 52.34
CA LEU A 13 19.88 2.52 51.65
C LEU A 13 20.55 1.85 50.43
N LEU A 14 20.31 0.56 50.19
CA LEU A 14 20.78 -0.14 48.99
C LEU A 14 19.78 -0.12 47.81
N PHE A 15 18.59 0.48 48.00
CA PHE A 15 17.66 0.77 46.91
C PHE A 15 17.76 2.21 46.38
N GLY A 16 18.58 3.06 46.99
CA GLY A 16 18.77 4.45 46.59
C GLY A 16 20.06 4.64 45.80
N ASN A 17 20.13 4.08 44.58
CA ASN A 17 21.02 4.46 43.47
C ASN A 17 20.99 3.41 42.34
N VAL A 18 19.82 2.82 42.05
CA VAL A 18 19.61 2.40 40.66
C VAL A 18 19.39 3.72 39.93
N ALA A 19 20.48 4.37 39.54
CA ALA A 19 20.43 5.45 38.57
C ALA A 19 19.64 4.87 37.40
N ASP A 20 18.40 5.32 37.22
CA ASP A 20 17.64 5.05 36.01
C ASP A 20 18.50 5.56 34.87
N ALA A 21 19.31 4.66 34.31
CA ALA A 21 20.08 4.95 33.15
C ALA A 21 19.05 5.46 32.15
N THR A 22 19.18 6.74 31.78
CA THR A 22 18.25 7.37 30.85
C THR A 22 18.03 6.40 29.68
N PRO A 23 16.79 6.25 29.16
CA PRO A 23 16.51 5.26 28.11
C PRO A 23 17.57 5.21 27.01
N CYS A 24 18.13 6.37 26.65
CA CYS A 24 19.22 6.51 25.68
C CYS A 24 20.57 5.90 26.11
N ALA A 25 20.96 5.99 27.38
CA ALA A 25 22.17 5.33 27.88
C ALA A 25 22.05 3.80 27.79
N LEU A 26 20.85 3.25 28.03
CA LEU A 26 20.60 1.82 27.86
C LEU A 26 20.67 1.42 26.38
N VAL A 27 20.07 2.19 25.47
CA VAL A 27 20.19 1.93 24.01
C VAL A 27 21.65 1.95 23.58
N LYS A 28 22.41 2.97 23.97
CA LYS A 28 23.81 3.13 23.56
C LYS A 28 24.74 2.06 24.14
N SER A 29 24.48 1.58 25.35
CA SER A 29 25.29 0.52 25.98
C SER A 29 25.01 -0.88 25.43
N LYS A 30 23.80 -1.13 24.91
CA LYS A 30 23.40 -2.43 24.36
C LYS A 30 22.58 -2.27 23.06
N PRO A 31 23.17 -1.69 21.99
CA PRO A 31 22.42 -1.33 20.79
C PRO A 31 21.82 -2.56 20.09
N ASP A 32 22.57 -3.66 19.99
CA ASP A 32 22.10 -4.91 19.36
C ASP A 32 20.86 -5.48 20.05
N ALA A 33 20.92 -5.61 21.38
CA ALA A 33 19.83 -6.17 22.17
C ALA A 33 18.59 -5.28 22.10
N TRP A 34 18.78 -3.95 22.09
CA TRP A 34 17.68 -3.01 21.93
C TRP A 34 17.05 -3.12 20.54
N VAL A 35 17.83 -3.06 19.46
CA VAL A 35 17.34 -3.19 18.09
C VAL A 35 16.61 -4.52 17.90
N ALA A 36 17.20 -5.64 18.31
CA ALA A 36 16.57 -6.96 18.20
C ALA A 36 15.20 -7.01 18.91
N SER A 37 15.11 -6.46 20.12
CA SER A 37 13.84 -6.39 20.85
C SER A 37 12.80 -5.50 20.15
N LYS A 38 13.21 -4.37 19.57
CA LYS A 38 12.30 -3.47 18.83
C LYS A 38 11.85 -4.07 17.51
N VAL A 39 12.74 -4.74 16.79
CA VAL A 39 12.40 -5.48 15.57
C VAL A 39 11.39 -6.58 15.88
N ASP A 40 11.57 -7.35 16.95
CA ASP A 40 10.60 -8.37 17.34
C ASP A 40 9.22 -7.78 17.67
N ALA A 41 9.19 -6.68 18.43
CA ALA A 41 7.94 -5.98 18.74
C ALA A 41 7.25 -5.46 17.48
N LEU A 42 8.00 -4.86 16.55
CA LEU A 42 7.49 -4.35 15.28
C LEU A 42 6.93 -5.49 14.43
N VAL A 43 7.69 -6.56 14.19
CA VAL A 43 7.25 -7.66 13.32
C VAL A 43 6.02 -8.38 13.89
N LEU A 44 5.96 -8.58 15.22
CA LEU A 44 4.78 -9.14 15.88
C LEU A 44 3.56 -8.23 15.73
N ALA A 45 3.73 -6.91 15.92
CA ALA A 45 2.64 -5.95 15.80
C ALA A 45 2.16 -5.81 14.35
N SER A 46 3.07 -5.76 13.37
CA SER A 46 2.76 -5.77 11.94
C SER A 46 2.00 -7.04 11.57
N ARG A 47 2.43 -8.21 12.06
CA ARG A 47 1.75 -9.49 11.83
C ARG A 47 0.33 -9.48 12.41
N ALA A 48 0.16 -8.90 13.59
CA ALA A 48 -1.15 -8.80 14.23
C ALA A 48 -2.08 -7.87 13.43
N ALA A 49 -1.60 -6.68 13.05
CA ALA A 49 -2.33 -5.70 12.23
C ALA A 49 -2.67 -6.25 10.84
N TYR A 50 -1.77 -7.02 10.24
CA TYR A 50 -2.04 -7.70 8.97
C TYR A 50 -3.21 -8.69 9.05
N ASN A 51 -3.42 -9.37 10.19
CA ASN A 51 -4.48 -10.37 10.32
C ASN A 51 -5.82 -9.81 10.80
N ARG A 52 -5.81 -8.61 11.40
CA ARG A 52 -6.92 -8.04 12.17
C ARG A 52 -6.81 -6.53 12.20
N ASP A 53 -7.82 -5.85 11.68
CA ASP A 53 -7.89 -4.39 11.64
C ASP A 53 -7.85 -3.78 13.06
N GLU A 54 -8.40 -4.46 14.07
CA GLU A 54 -8.40 -3.95 15.46
C GLU A 54 -7.00 -3.89 16.07
N ALA A 55 -6.02 -4.59 15.49
CA ALA A 55 -4.62 -4.55 15.93
C ALA A 55 -3.82 -3.39 15.32
N LEU A 56 -4.39 -2.64 14.36
CA LEU A 56 -3.72 -1.52 13.69
C LEU A 56 -3.27 -0.43 14.67
N GLU A 57 -4.11 -0.08 15.64
CA GLU A 57 -3.78 0.95 16.63
C GLU A 57 -2.64 0.53 17.57
N ASN A 58 -2.55 -0.76 17.89
CA ASN A 58 -1.41 -1.26 18.64
C ASN A 58 -0.13 -1.22 17.80
N TYR A 59 -0.21 -1.55 16.51
CA TYR A 59 0.91 -1.44 15.58
C TYR A 59 1.41 0.01 15.46
N LYS A 60 0.52 0.99 15.24
CA LYS A 60 0.87 2.42 15.23
C LYS A 60 1.57 2.84 16.53
N ARG A 61 1.03 2.43 17.69
CA ARG A 61 1.66 2.72 19.00
C ARG A 61 3.08 2.17 19.10
N VAL A 62 3.34 0.96 18.59
CA VAL A 62 4.69 0.38 18.58
C VAL A 62 5.62 1.17 17.66
N VAL A 63 5.17 1.52 16.44
CA VAL A 63 5.95 2.35 15.51
C VAL A 63 6.29 3.70 16.15
N GLY A 64 5.29 4.42 16.67
CA GLY A 64 5.47 5.71 17.32
C GLY A 64 6.44 5.65 18.51
N ALA A 65 6.31 4.64 19.38
CA ALA A 65 7.22 4.49 20.52
C ALA A 65 8.68 4.23 20.11
N VAL A 66 8.90 3.52 18.99
CA VAL A 66 10.26 3.31 18.46
C VAL A 66 10.79 4.57 17.79
N ALA A 67 9.96 5.25 16.99
CA ALA A 67 10.32 6.52 16.33
C ALA A 67 10.68 7.61 17.36
N ASP A 68 9.91 7.72 18.43
CA ASP A 68 10.19 8.66 19.53
C ASP A 68 11.52 8.35 20.21
N ALA A 69 11.83 7.07 20.45
CA ALA A 69 13.11 6.67 21.01
C ALA A 69 14.29 7.00 20.07
N ILE A 70 14.15 6.77 18.76
CA ILE A 70 15.14 7.15 17.74
C ILE A 70 15.41 8.66 17.81
N ARG A 71 14.35 9.47 17.85
CA ARG A 71 14.44 10.94 17.91
C ARG A 71 15.03 11.44 19.23
N GLN A 72 14.49 11.02 20.37
CA GLN A 72 14.92 11.46 21.70
C GLN A 72 16.38 11.12 21.97
N CYS A 73 16.83 9.96 21.50
CA CYS A 73 18.21 9.51 21.69
C CYS A 73 19.16 9.90 20.54
N LYS A 74 18.66 10.63 19.54
CA LYS A 74 19.40 11.10 18.35
C LYS A 74 20.11 9.96 17.62
N LEU A 75 19.45 8.81 17.50
CA LEU A 75 20.05 7.60 16.93
C LEU A 75 20.32 7.74 15.43
N SER A 76 19.53 8.54 14.71
CA SER A 76 19.76 8.85 13.29
C SER A 76 20.92 9.84 13.09
N GLU A 77 21.28 10.63 14.10
CA GLU A 77 22.43 11.55 14.07
C GLU A 77 23.74 10.87 14.50
N ASP A 78 23.65 9.72 15.19
CA ASP A 78 24.81 8.91 15.60
C ASP A 78 25.28 8.06 14.42
N GLU A 79 26.36 8.49 13.74
CA GLU A 79 26.88 7.84 12.54
C GLU A 79 27.20 6.34 12.74
N GLY A 80 27.70 5.97 13.93
CA GLY A 80 28.02 4.57 14.25
C GLY A 80 26.77 3.71 14.39
N PHE A 81 25.73 4.26 15.02
CA PHE A 81 24.44 3.57 15.14
C PHE A 81 23.70 3.53 13.79
N ALA A 82 23.61 4.66 13.09
CA ALA A 82 22.88 4.81 11.85
C ALA A 82 23.47 3.99 10.70
N SER A 83 24.80 3.92 10.57
CA SER A 83 25.45 3.08 9.56
C SER A 83 25.21 1.58 9.81
N ARG A 84 25.19 1.17 11.08
CA ARG A 84 24.99 -0.22 11.48
C ARG A 84 23.54 -0.69 11.30
N TYR A 85 22.56 0.13 11.67
CA TYR A 85 21.13 -0.24 11.66
C TYR A 85 20.31 0.62 10.70
N ARG A 86 20.91 0.94 9.54
CA ARG A 86 20.32 1.83 8.53
C ARG A 86 18.90 1.41 8.14
N GLU A 87 18.72 0.15 7.78
CA GLU A 87 17.44 -0.42 7.35
C GLU A 87 16.36 -0.26 8.43
N PHE A 88 16.71 -0.52 9.69
CA PHE A 88 15.80 -0.35 10.81
C PHE A 88 15.37 1.10 11.02
N ILE A 89 16.32 2.05 10.98
CA ILE A 89 16.02 3.48 11.16
C ILE A 89 15.16 4.00 10.00
N GLU A 90 15.61 3.78 8.76
CA GLU A 90 14.89 4.27 7.57
C GLU A 90 13.47 3.69 7.48
N TYR A 91 13.29 2.43 7.89
CA TYR A 91 11.98 1.78 7.94
C TYR A 91 11.06 2.42 8.98
N VAL A 92 11.53 2.60 10.22
CA VAL A 92 10.71 3.19 11.29
C VAL A 92 10.38 4.65 10.98
N GLU A 93 11.33 5.42 10.44
CA GLU A 93 11.10 6.79 10.00
C GLU A 93 10.02 6.84 8.92
N ALA A 94 10.13 6.01 7.87
CA ALA A 94 9.14 5.94 6.79
C ALA A 94 7.74 5.54 7.29
N LEU A 95 7.67 4.54 8.19
CA LEU A 95 6.40 4.11 8.80
C LEU A 95 5.78 5.14 9.74
N SER A 96 6.57 6.06 10.30
CA SER A 96 6.07 7.05 11.26
C SER A 96 5.47 8.28 10.59
N LEU A 97 5.66 8.45 9.27
CA LEU A 97 5.17 9.61 8.53
C LEU A 97 3.64 9.73 8.59
N ASP A 98 2.92 8.63 8.41
CA ASP A 98 1.45 8.60 8.43
C ASP A 98 0.81 8.90 9.80
N GLN A 99 1.63 8.97 10.85
CA GLN A 99 1.23 9.36 12.20
C GLN A 99 1.49 10.83 12.50
N GLN A 100 2.15 11.56 11.59
CA GLN A 100 2.41 12.99 11.75
C GLN A 100 1.18 13.80 11.31
N PRO A 101 0.94 14.97 11.93
CA PRO A 101 -0.06 15.90 11.42
C PRO A 101 0.22 16.25 9.96
N ASP A 102 -0.84 16.35 9.17
CA ASP A 102 -0.81 16.72 7.74
C ASP A 102 -0.01 15.77 6.83
N HIS A 103 0.20 14.51 7.23
CA HIS A 103 0.92 13.49 6.43
C HIS A 103 0.10 12.20 6.28
N GLU A 104 -1.23 12.30 6.11
CA GLU A 104 -2.13 11.15 5.98
C GLU A 104 -1.71 10.22 4.82
N LEU A 105 -1.04 10.75 3.79
CA LEU A 105 -0.51 9.99 2.66
C LEU A 105 0.76 9.18 2.97
N GLY A 106 1.39 9.39 4.13
CA GLY A 106 2.66 8.76 4.49
C GLY A 106 3.85 9.21 3.63
N PHE A 107 3.77 10.40 3.03
CA PHE A 107 4.84 11.00 2.23
C PHE A 107 5.83 11.81 3.07
N THR A 108 6.96 12.16 2.48
CA THR A 108 8.02 12.96 3.11
C THR A 108 7.69 14.46 3.20
N VAL A 109 6.57 14.88 2.61
CA VAL A 109 6.06 16.25 2.62
C VAL A 109 4.60 16.25 3.09
N PRO A 110 4.10 17.37 3.63
CA PRO A 110 2.70 17.48 3.99
C PRO A 110 1.75 17.26 2.81
N ASP A 111 0.58 16.68 3.06
CA ASP A 111 -0.43 16.33 2.03
C ASP A 111 -0.82 17.54 1.19
N LYS A 112 -0.97 18.72 1.82
CA LYS A 112 -1.22 19.98 1.13
C LYS A 112 -0.15 20.28 0.09
N GLN A 113 1.12 20.15 0.46
CA GLN A 113 2.25 20.41 -0.44
C GLN A 113 2.22 19.41 -1.60
N TYR A 114 2.00 18.13 -1.32
CA TYR A 114 1.85 17.12 -2.36
C TYR A 114 0.74 17.48 -3.36
N PHE A 115 -0.45 17.85 -2.88
CA PHE A 115 -1.57 18.18 -3.75
C PHE A 115 -1.36 19.47 -4.55
N ASP A 116 -0.71 20.48 -3.97
CA ASP A 116 -0.36 21.71 -4.69
C ASP A 116 0.65 21.44 -5.81
N GLU A 117 1.71 20.67 -5.54
CA GLU A 117 2.77 20.36 -6.50
C GLU A 117 2.31 19.39 -7.60
N THR A 118 1.42 18.44 -7.27
CA THR A 118 0.97 17.40 -8.21
C THR A 118 -0.38 17.68 -8.87
N ARG A 119 -0.99 18.83 -8.58
CA ARG A 119 -2.35 19.19 -9.02
C ARG A 119 -2.61 18.92 -10.51
N GLN A 120 -1.69 19.32 -11.38
CA GLN A 120 -1.81 19.13 -12.84
C GLN A 120 -1.81 17.66 -13.27
N TYR A 121 -1.20 16.78 -12.48
CA TYR A 121 -1.10 15.36 -12.78
C TYR A 121 -2.36 14.63 -12.36
N VAL A 122 -3.02 15.02 -11.27
CA VAL A 122 -4.14 14.27 -10.67
C VAL A 122 -5.51 14.91 -10.88
N GLN A 123 -5.61 16.01 -11.62
CA GLN A 123 -6.90 16.61 -11.98
C GLN A 123 -7.75 15.68 -12.86
N ILE A 124 -9.04 15.62 -12.56
CA ILE A 124 -10.04 14.99 -13.43
C ILE A 124 -10.15 15.82 -14.72
N PRO A 125 -10.00 15.20 -15.91
CA PRO A 125 -10.20 15.89 -17.18
C PRO A 125 -11.57 16.58 -17.26
N GLU A 126 -11.59 17.81 -17.78
CA GLU A 126 -12.78 18.68 -17.79
C GLU A 126 -14.02 18.04 -18.45
N PHE A 127 -13.82 17.28 -19.53
CA PHE A 127 -14.93 16.60 -20.19
C PHE A 127 -15.61 15.52 -19.32
N LEU A 128 -14.95 15.06 -18.25
CA LEU A 128 -15.48 14.12 -17.25
C LEU A 128 -16.11 14.82 -16.04
N THR A 129 -16.04 16.15 -15.94
CA THR A 129 -16.64 16.92 -14.84
C THR A 129 -17.91 17.67 -15.24
N THR A 130 -18.35 17.52 -16.49
CA THR A 130 -19.60 18.12 -16.95
C THR A 130 -20.82 17.58 -16.18
N PRO A 131 -21.83 18.41 -15.87
CA PRO A 131 -22.99 17.97 -15.10
C PRO A 131 -23.72 16.74 -15.69
N ASP A 132 -23.81 16.65 -17.02
CA ASP A 132 -24.49 15.56 -17.71
C ASP A 132 -23.69 14.26 -17.67
N PHE A 133 -22.37 14.33 -17.81
CA PHE A 133 -21.51 13.17 -17.65
C PHE A 133 -21.55 12.64 -16.21
N LEU A 134 -21.37 13.53 -15.24
CA LEU A 134 -21.41 13.20 -13.81
C LEU A 134 -22.75 12.56 -13.41
N ARG A 135 -23.86 13.06 -13.96
CA ARG A 135 -25.19 12.44 -13.77
C ARG A 135 -25.25 11.03 -14.35
N SER A 136 -24.73 10.87 -15.57
CA SER A 136 -24.78 9.60 -16.31
C SER A 136 -23.92 8.51 -15.67
N VAL A 137 -22.76 8.85 -15.12
CA VAL A 137 -21.83 7.88 -14.49
C VAL A 137 -22.23 7.51 -13.05
N SER A 138 -23.16 8.23 -12.42
CA SER A 138 -23.43 8.05 -10.99
C SER A 138 -24.25 6.81 -10.62
N ARG A 139 -24.91 6.18 -11.61
CA ARG A 139 -25.79 5.03 -11.40
C ARG A 139 -25.62 3.99 -12.49
N SER A 140 -25.78 2.72 -12.14
CA SER A 140 -25.70 1.61 -13.10
C SER A 140 -26.70 1.76 -14.25
N GLU A 141 -27.90 2.26 -13.98
CA GLU A 141 -28.98 2.39 -14.98
C GLU A 141 -28.68 3.45 -16.05
N THR A 142 -27.81 4.41 -15.77
CA THR A 142 -27.46 5.49 -16.70
C THR A 142 -26.08 5.32 -17.32
N LEU A 143 -25.36 4.25 -16.99
CA LEU A 143 -23.96 4.08 -17.34
C LEU A 143 -23.73 3.98 -18.86
N GLU A 144 -24.67 3.38 -19.60
CA GLU A 144 -24.60 3.33 -21.06
C GLU A 144 -24.64 4.72 -21.71
N ARG A 145 -25.27 5.72 -21.07
CA ARG A 145 -25.24 7.11 -21.57
C ARG A 145 -23.84 7.72 -21.42
N ALA A 146 -23.17 7.45 -20.30
CA ALA A 146 -21.79 7.88 -20.10
C ALA A 146 -20.86 7.22 -21.13
N LYS A 147 -21.01 5.91 -21.37
CA LYS A 147 -20.25 5.20 -22.41
C LYS A 147 -20.53 5.73 -23.82
N ALA A 148 -21.78 6.02 -24.16
CA ALA A 148 -22.14 6.60 -25.45
C ALA A 148 -21.47 7.96 -25.68
N PHE A 149 -21.43 8.81 -24.65
CA PHE A 149 -20.69 10.08 -24.68
C PHE A 149 -19.19 9.85 -24.95
N LEU A 150 -18.55 8.89 -24.28
CA LEU A 150 -17.13 8.58 -24.52
C LEU A 150 -16.88 7.99 -25.92
N ARG A 151 -17.78 7.15 -26.43
CA ARG A 151 -17.72 6.64 -27.83
C ARG A 151 -17.78 7.80 -28.83
N GLN A 152 -18.65 8.78 -28.59
CA GLN A 152 -18.74 9.99 -29.42
C GLN A 152 -17.49 10.87 -29.34
N LEU A 153 -16.84 10.94 -28.17
CA LEU A 153 -15.54 11.62 -28.06
C LEU A 153 -14.45 10.87 -28.82
N ASN A 154 -14.39 9.54 -28.69
CA ASN A 154 -13.42 8.71 -29.39
C ASN A 154 -13.57 8.79 -30.92
N SER A 155 -14.79 8.94 -31.45
CA SER A 155 -15.00 9.06 -32.89
C SER A 155 -14.42 10.35 -33.51
N LYS A 156 -13.96 11.29 -32.68
CA LYS A 156 -13.34 12.55 -33.08
C LYS A 156 -11.85 12.62 -32.73
N ARG A 157 -11.29 11.56 -32.15
CA ARG A 157 -9.91 11.48 -31.67
C ARG A 157 -9.10 10.59 -32.59
N GLU A 158 -7.82 10.91 -32.71
CA GLU A 158 -6.85 10.01 -33.35
C GLU A 158 -6.74 8.70 -32.56
N PRO A 159 -6.40 7.56 -33.20
CA PRO A 159 -6.33 6.26 -32.53
C PRO A 159 -5.46 6.23 -31.27
N SER A 160 -4.34 6.96 -31.25
CA SER A 160 -3.43 7.07 -30.10
C SER A 160 -3.99 7.91 -28.94
N GLU A 161 -5.03 8.69 -29.19
CA GLU A 161 -5.67 9.59 -28.21
C GLU A 161 -7.02 9.04 -27.71
N GLN A 162 -7.46 7.90 -28.23
CA GLN A 162 -8.72 7.29 -27.85
C GLN A 162 -8.70 6.81 -26.40
N LEU A 163 -9.80 7.07 -25.71
CA LEU A 163 -10.05 6.65 -24.35
C LEU A 163 -10.33 5.14 -24.30
N LEU A 164 -9.78 4.44 -23.32
CA LEU A 164 -10.24 3.09 -22.96
C LEU A 164 -11.22 3.24 -21.80
N PHE A 165 -12.39 2.61 -21.87
CA PHE A 165 -13.33 2.63 -20.76
C PHE A 165 -14.14 1.35 -20.66
N LEU A 166 -14.45 0.96 -19.43
CA LEU A 166 -15.24 -0.23 -19.12
C LEU A 166 -15.91 -0.11 -17.77
N SER A 167 -17.00 -0.85 -17.60
CA SER A 167 -17.68 -1.02 -16.33
C SER A 167 -17.41 -2.41 -15.75
N TYR A 168 -17.20 -2.50 -14.45
CA TYR A 168 -16.92 -3.78 -13.81
C TYR A 168 -17.31 -3.77 -12.33
N LYS A 169 -17.36 -4.95 -11.70
CA LYS A 169 -17.44 -5.07 -10.24
C LYS A 169 -16.05 -5.38 -9.66
N SER A 170 -15.59 -4.51 -8.76
CA SER A 170 -14.41 -4.75 -7.93
C SER A 170 -14.61 -6.02 -7.12
N ARG A 171 -13.54 -6.80 -6.94
CA ARG A 171 -13.55 -8.02 -6.13
C ARG A 171 -13.19 -7.78 -4.66
N HIS A 172 -12.51 -6.68 -4.37
CA HIS A 172 -11.63 -6.58 -3.20
C HIS A 172 -12.05 -5.46 -2.26
N LEU A 173 -12.17 -4.25 -2.81
CA LEU A 173 -12.40 -3.06 -2.02
C LEU A 173 -13.66 -2.36 -2.52
N GLY A 174 -14.45 -1.90 -1.55
CA GLY A 174 -15.47 -0.90 -1.73
C GLY A 174 -14.88 0.45 -2.14
N THR A 175 -15.71 1.49 -2.12
CA THR A 175 -15.23 2.86 -2.30
C THR A 175 -14.93 3.48 -0.94
N PRO A 176 -14.01 4.45 -0.82
CA PRO A 176 -13.72 5.12 0.45
C PRO A 176 -14.95 5.68 1.19
N ASP A 177 -16.03 6.01 0.48
CA ASP A 177 -17.28 6.50 1.08
C ASP A 177 -18.35 5.42 1.31
N ASN A 178 -18.12 4.19 0.85
CA ASN A 178 -19.05 3.06 0.97
C ASN A 178 -18.33 1.73 0.70
N ASP A 179 -18.04 0.99 1.76
CA ASP A 179 -17.34 -0.31 1.71
C ASP A 179 -18.13 -1.39 0.96
N ASP A 180 -19.46 -1.22 0.82
CA ASP A 180 -20.35 -2.14 0.12
C ASP A 180 -20.56 -1.77 -1.36
N SER A 181 -19.96 -0.68 -1.85
CA SER A 181 -20.10 -0.27 -3.25
C SER A 181 -18.99 -0.88 -4.11
N PHE A 182 -19.33 -1.81 -5.00
CA PHE A 182 -18.34 -2.55 -5.80
C PHE A 182 -18.36 -2.20 -7.29
N VAL A 183 -19.40 -1.56 -7.80
CA VAL A 183 -19.43 -1.18 -9.23
C VAL A 183 -18.47 -0.01 -9.49
N ARG A 184 -17.67 -0.16 -10.54
CA ARG A 184 -16.69 0.81 -11.00
C ARG A 184 -16.93 1.12 -12.46
N PHE A 185 -16.68 2.37 -12.83
CA PHE A 185 -16.48 2.77 -14.22
C PHE A 185 -15.09 3.35 -14.37
N LEU A 186 -14.22 2.62 -15.06
CA LEU A 186 -12.84 3.03 -15.32
C LEU A 186 -12.74 3.68 -16.69
N ILE A 187 -11.99 4.79 -16.74
CA ILE A 187 -11.64 5.52 -17.96
C ILE A 187 -10.13 5.75 -17.93
N VAL A 188 -9.41 5.14 -18.86
CA VAL A 188 -8.00 5.41 -19.10
C VAL A 188 -7.90 6.48 -20.19
N VAL A 189 -7.32 7.61 -19.80
CA VAL A 189 -7.12 8.79 -20.64
C VAL A 189 -5.64 8.80 -21.05
N PRO A 190 -5.32 8.60 -22.34
CA PRO A 190 -3.95 8.55 -22.80
C PRO A 190 -3.16 9.81 -22.43
N GLY A 191 -1.91 9.60 -22.02
CA GLY A 191 -0.94 10.67 -21.78
C GLY A 191 -0.09 10.96 -23.01
N ASP A 192 0.82 11.92 -22.86
CA ASP A 192 1.89 12.23 -23.81
C ASP A 192 3.18 12.50 -23.04
N ALA A 193 4.01 11.47 -22.90
CA ALA A 193 5.27 11.55 -22.19
C ALA A 193 6.24 12.57 -22.82
N SER A 194 6.18 12.78 -24.14
CA SER A 194 7.03 13.77 -24.83
C SER A 194 6.72 15.21 -24.41
N ARG A 195 5.51 15.44 -23.90
CA ARG A 195 5.02 16.73 -23.39
C ARG A 195 4.90 16.76 -21.87
N GLY A 196 5.35 15.72 -21.18
CA GLY A 196 5.20 15.60 -19.72
C GLY A 196 3.74 15.44 -19.25
N VAL A 197 2.83 15.01 -20.14
CA VAL A 197 1.42 14.78 -19.81
C VAL A 197 1.26 13.33 -19.36
N PRO A 198 0.84 13.06 -18.12
CA PRO A 198 0.67 11.69 -17.65
C PRO A 198 -0.56 11.05 -18.26
N GLU A 199 -0.50 9.73 -18.40
CA GLU A 199 -1.70 8.92 -18.58
C GLU A 199 -2.51 8.89 -17.28
N LYS A 200 -3.83 8.99 -17.36
CA LYS A 200 -4.71 9.03 -16.19
C LYS A 200 -5.70 7.87 -16.18
N TRP A 201 -5.80 7.19 -15.05
CA TRP A 201 -6.81 6.20 -14.73
C TRP A 201 -7.83 6.88 -13.84
N VAL A 202 -8.96 7.26 -14.42
CA VAL A 202 -10.06 7.91 -13.72
C VAL A 202 -11.12 6.86 -13.42
N GLN A 203 -11.32 6.54 -12.15
CA GLN A 203 -12.25 5.52 -11.71
C GLN A 203 -13.39 6.14 -10.92
N PHE A 204 -14.61 6.00 -11.44
CA PHE A 204 -15.82 6.41 -10.75
C PHE A 204 -16.40 5.24 -9.94
N GLY A 205 -16.70 5.49 -8.68
CA GLY A 205 -17.62 4.63 -7.93
C GLY A 205 -19.04 4.78 -8.49
N VAL A 206 -19.71 3.68 -8.79
CA VAL A 206 -21.07 3.70 -9.32
C VAL A 206 -22.01 3.13 -8.27
N THR A 207 -23.13 3.81 -8.02
CA THR A 207 -24.12 3.33 -7.05
C THR A 207 -24.69 1.99 -7.53
N ASP A 208 -24.60 0.97 -6.69
CA ASP A 208 -25.12 -0.38 -6.98
C ASP A 208 -26.64 -0.35 -7.22
N PRO A 209 -27.17 -1.22 -8.10
CA PRO A 209 -28.60 -1.28 -8.40
C PRO A 209 -29.44 -1.45 -7.14
N GLY A 210 -30.48 -0.61 -7.01
CA GLY A 210 -31.41 -0.64 -5.87
C GLY A 210 -30.89 -0.02 -4.57
N VAL A 211 -29.61 0.38 -4.48
CA VAL A 211 -29.06 1.03 -3.30
C VAL A 211 -29.49 2.50 -3.24
N ARG A 212 -29.93 2.96 -2.06
CA ARG A 212 -30.37 4.35 -1.84
C ARG A 212 -29.20 5.30 -1.56
N VAL A 213 -28.18 4.82 -0.86
CA VAL A 213 -26.97 5.59 -0.53
C VAL A 213 -26.15 5.75 -1.80
N ARG A 214 -25.81 6.99 -2.13
CA ARG A 214 -25.12 7.31 -3.38
C ARG A 214 -23.62 7.23 -3.18
N THR A 215 -22.96 6.52 -4.09
CA THR A 215 -21.51 6.55 -4.17
C THR A 215 -21.04 7.92 -4.67
N ARG A 216 -20.02 8.47 -4.01
CA ARG A 216 -19.44 9.80 -4.23
C ARG A 216 -18.06 9.72 -4.82
N ASN A 217 -17.28 8.70 -4.45
CA ASN A 217 -15.88 8.57 -4.82
C ASN A 217 -15.62 8.62 -6.33
N VAL A 218 -14.54 9.32 -6.67
CA VAL A 218 -13.84 9.30 -7.95
C VAL A 218 -12.35 9.31 -7.63
N SER A 219 -11.63 8.27 -8.06
CA SER A 219 -10.17 8.18 -7.87
C SER A 219 -9.47 8.51 -9.18
N VAL A 220 -8.39 9.30 -9.09
CA VAL A 220 -7.47 9.53 -10.22
C VAL A 220 -6.12 8.97 -9.83
N VAL A 221 -5.60 8.04 -10.62
CA VAL A 221 -4.20 7.58 -10.55
C VAL A 221 -3.54 7.90 -11.87
N SER A 222 -2.35 8.48 -11.84
CA SER A 222 -1.64 8.95 -13.01
C SER A 222 -0.27 8.32 -13.09
N SER A 223 0.17 8.00 -14.31
CA SER A 223 1.44 7.37 -14.61
C SER A 223 2.20 8.25 -15.60
N LEU A 224 3.39 8.71 -15.21
CA LEU A 224 4.28 9.52 -16.04
C LEU A 224 5.61 8.78 -16.24
N ALA A 225 5.83 8.30 -17.46
CA ALA A 225 7.05 7.58 -17.81
C ALA A 225 8.31 8.44 -17.55
N GLY A 226 9.27 7.85 -16.85
CA GLY A 226 10.62 8.37 -16.65
C GLY A 226 11.56 7.93 -17.77
N PRO A 227 12.68 8.64 -17.97
CA PRO A 227 13.67 8.31 -19.01
C PRO A 227 14.46 7.02 -18.72
N ASP A 228 14.43 6.53 -17.49
CA ASP A 228 15.17 5.39 -16.95
C ASP A 228 14.35 4.09 -16.90
N GLY A 229 13.19 4.05 -17.57
CA GLY A 229 12.28 2.90 -17.53
C GLY A 229 11.49 2.78 -16.22
N THR A 230 11.50 3.83 -15.39
CA THR A 230 10.58 3.96 -14.24
C THR A 230 9.31 4.72 -14.65
N SER A 231 8.30 4.73 -13.79
CA SER A 231 7.13 5.61 -13.93
C SER A 231 6.81 6.31 -12.61
N ASN A 232 6.71 7.64 -12.67
CA ASN A 232 6.20 8.46 -11.59
C ASN A 232 4.69 8.27 -11.46
N VAL A 233 4.25 7.89 -10.26
CA VAL A 233 2.85 7.66 -9.93
C VAL A 233 2.33 8.76 -9.02
N TYR A 234 1.20 9.33 -9.41
CA TYR A 234 0.49 10.33 -8.61
C TYR A 234 -0.97 9.92 -8.43
N PHE A 235 -1.58 10.27 -7.32
CA PHE A 235 -2.98 9.93 -7.08
C PHE A 235 -3.71 10.98 -6.27
N LYS A 236 -5.04 11.00 -6.42
CA LYS A 236 -5.94 11.82 -5.62
C LYS A 236 -7.36 11.26 -5.66
N ASP A 237 -8.03 11.29 -4.53
CA ASP A 237 -9.45 11.02 -4.43
C ASP A 237 -10.30 12.29 -4.45
N PHE A 238 -11.47 12.18 -5.06
CA PHE A 238 -12.46 13.24 -5.18
C PHE A 238 -13.82 12.73 -4.76
N TYR A 239 -14.65 13.63 -4.24
CA TYR A 239 -16.06 13.36 -3.95
C TYR A 239 -16.98 14.23 -4.80
N ARG A 240 -18.02 13.58 -5.34
CA ARG A 240 -19.23 14.26 -5.80
C ARG A 240 -20.01 14.75 -4.58
N THR A 241 -20.46 16.00 -4.65
CA THR A 241 -21.39 16.59 -3.67
C THR A 241 -22.78 16.61 -4.26
N TYR A 242 -23.72 15.95 -3.58
CA TYR A 242 -25.11 15.86 -4.00
C TYR A 242 -25.98 16.87 -3.26
N ARG A 243 -26.88 17.55 -3.98
CA ARG A 243 -27.98 18.32 -3.41
C ARG A 243 -29.10 17.39 -2.94
N ARG A 244 -30.07 17.94 -2.20
CA ARG A 244 -31.25 17.19 -1.71
C ARG A 244 -32.11 16.59 -2.83
N ASP A 245 -32.18 17.27 -3.98
CA ASP A 245 -32.86 16.78 -5.19
C ASP A 245 -32.07 15.67 -5.92
N GLY A 246 -30.85 15.39 -5.48
CA GLY A 246 -29.97 14.43 -6.10
C GLY A 246 -29.19 14.94 -7.31
N SER A 247 -29.25 16.22 -7.63
CA SER A 247 -28.31 16.80 -8.58
C SER A 247 -26.90 16.86 -7.97
N ILE A 248 -25.87 16.81 -8.80
CA ILE A 248 -24.49 16.99 -8.36
C ILE A 248 -24.18 18.48 -8.43
N SER A 249 -23.80 19.09 -7.30
CA SER A 249 -23.47 20.51 -7.22
C SER A 249 -22.02 20.80 -7.60
N SER A 250 -21.13 19.88 -7.26
CA SER A 250 -19.69 20.02 -7.44
C SER A 250 -18.99 18.67 -7.32
N ILE A 251 -17.76 18.64 -7.81
CA ILE A 251 -16.78 17.60 -7.54
C ILE A 251 -15.54 18.29 -6.96
N GLY A 252 -15.03 17.81 -5.84
CA GLY A 252 -13.89 18.39 -5.14
C GLY A 252 -12.97 17.30 -4.61
N GLY A 253 -11.70 17.63 -4.41
CA GLY A 253 -10.76 16.70 -3.78
C GLY A 253 -11.20 16.39 -2.36
N ARG A 254 -11.03 15.14 -1.93
CA ARG A 254 -11.55 14.65 -0.65
C ARG A 254 -10.89 15.38 0.53
N TRP A 255 -9.58 15.60 0.48
CA TRP A 255 -8.84 16.40 1.45
C TRP A 255 -9.32 17.85 1.52
N GLU A 256 -9.50 18.55 0.38
CA GLU A 256 -10.03 19.92 0.37
C GLU A 256 -11.46 20.03 0.93
N LEU A 257 -12.22 18.94 0.90
CA LEU A 257 -13.56 18.86 1.46
C LEU A 257 -13.58 18.47 2.94
N GLY A 258 -12.42 18.26 3.57
CA GLY A 258 -12.29 17.94 5.00
C GLY A 258 -12.60 16.49 5.37
N TYR A 259 -12.54 15.56 4.40
CA TYR A 259 -12.75 14.13 4.62
C TYR A 259 -11.43 13.34 4.77
N GLY A 260 -10.29 14.02 4.82
CA GLY A 260 -8.95 13.42 4.75
C GLY A 260 -8.67 12.79 3.39
N ASP A 261 -7.58 12.02 3.30
CA ASP A 261 -7.29 11.15 2.16
C ASP A 261 -6.78 9.77 2.61
N ASP A 262 -6.86 8.77 1.73
CA ASP A 262 -6.35 7.43 2.04
C ASP A 262 -4.90 7.31 1.60
N ASN A 263 -4.10 6.65 2.44
CA ASN A 263 -2.72 6.31 2.12
C ASN A 263 -2.67 5.20 1.05
N CYS A 264 -2.85 5.56 -0.23
CA CYS A 264 -2.85 4.57 -1.30
C CYS A 264 -1.52 3.79 -1.40
N VAL A 265 -0.40 4.40 -0.98
CA VAL A 265 0.92 3.71 -0.98
C VAL A 265 1.06 2.68 0.13
N GLN A 266 0.18 2.68 1.12
CA GLN A 266 0.08 1.60 2.10
C GLN A 266 -0.27 0.27 1.42
N CYS A 267 -1.10 0.28 0.38
CA CYS A 267 -1.61 -0.93 -0.28
C CYS A 267 -1.14 -1.09 -1.73
N HIS A 268 -0.72 0.00 -2.37
CA HIS A 268 -0.40 0.08 -3.79
C HIS A 268 0.99 0.66 -4.05
N LYS A 269 2.04 0.12 -3.40
CA LYS A 269 3.44 0.48 -3.71
C LYS A 269 3.87 0.12 -5.14
N SER A 270 3.06 -0.65 -5.84
CA SER A 270 3.17 -0.94 -7.26
C SER A 270 2.63 0.18 -8.17
N GLY A 271 2.04 1.23 -7.60
CA GLY A 271 1.39 2.29 -8.36
C GLY A 271 0.06 1.86 -8.95
N VAL A 272 -0.09 1.99 -10.27
CA VAL A 272 -1.26 1.48 -10.99
C VAL A 272 -1.30 -0.05 -10.86
N LEU A 273 -2.47 -0.65 -10.65
CA LEU A 273 -2.63 -2.10 -10.61
C LEU A 273 -3.42 -2.62 -11.82
N PRO A 274 -3.18 -3.87 -12.24
CA PRO A 274 -4.04 -4.55 -13.20
C PRO A 274 -5.45 -4.74 -12.63
N VAL A 275 -6.45 -4.69 -13.50
CA VAL A 275 -7.87 -4.85 -13.15
C VAL A 275 -8.27 -6.30 -13.30
N PHE A 276 -8.63 -6.93 -12.18
CA PHE A 276 -9.19 -8.28 -12.13
C PHE A 276 -10.61 -8.24 -11.56
N PRO A 277 -11.63 -8.03 -12.41
CA PRO A 277 -12.99 -7.84 -11.96
C PRO A 277 -13.61 -9.15 -11.47
N VAL A 278 -14.76 -9.06 -10.78
CA VAL A 278 -15.59 -10.24 -10.48
C VAL A 278 -15.92 -10.94 -11.80
N ALA A 279 -15.75 -12.27 -11.84
CA ALA A 279 -15.99 -13.05 -13.04
C ALA A 279 -17.40 -12.80 -13.60
N GLY A 280 -17.49 -12.51 -14.91
CA GLY A 280 -18.75 -12.20 -15.59
C GLY A 280 -19.30 -10.79 -15.35
N SER A 281 -18.63 -9.93 -14.56
CA SER A 281 -19.11 -8.55 -14.33
C SER A 281 -18.78 -7.56 -15.44
N VAL A 282 -17.84 -7.90 -16.33
CA VAL A 282 -17.51 -7.13 -17.54
C VAL A 282 -18.27 -7.71 -18.72
N SER A 283 -18.99 -6.86 -19.45
CA SER A 283 -19.78 -7.29 -20.61
C SER A 283 -18.87 -7.83 -21.72
N ALA A 284 -19.43 -8.70 -22.58
CA ALA A 284 -18.66 -9.36 -23.63
C ALA A 284 -17.96 -8.38 -24.60
N ASP A 285 -18.61 -7.24 -24.90
CA ASP A 285 -18.07 -6.17 -25.74
C ASP A 285 -16.97 -5.35 -25.07
N GLU A 286 -16.89 -5.34 -23.73
CA GLU A 286 -15.85 -4.65 -22.96
C GLU A 286 -14.64 -5.53 -22.62
N GLN A 287 -14.71 -6.84 -22.84
CA GLN A 287 -13.59 -7.77 -22.62
C GLN A 287 -12.31 -7.41 -23.39
N PRO A 288 -12.37 -6.98 -24.67
CA PRO A 288 -11.18 -6.48 -25.37
C PRO A 288 -10.56 -5.27 -24.68
N THR A 289 -11.38 -4.34 -24.18
CA THR A 289 -10.91 -3.15 -23.47
C THR A 289 -10.26 -3.52 -22.13
N LEU A 290 -10.83 -4.46 -21.38
CA LEU A 290 -10.20 -4.99 -20.16
C LEU A 290 -8.79 -5.53 -20.44
N ARG A 291 -8.63 -6.32 -21.52
CA ARG A 291 -7.32 -6.84 -21.93
C ARG A 291 -6.36 -5.71 -22.28
N ALA A 292 -6.79 -4.74 -23.09
CA ALA A 292 -5.97 -3.60 -23.47
C ALA A 292 -5.53 -2.77 -22.25
N VAL A 293 -6.40 -2.56 -21.27
CA VAL A 293 -6.07 -1.88 -20.00
C VAL A 293 -5.00 -2.64 -19.22
N ASN A 294 -5.14 -3.97 -19.11
CA ASN A 294 -4.16 -4.80 -18.40
C ASN A 294 -2.82 -4.92 -19.17
N GLU A 295 -2.85 -4.92 -20.50
CA GLU A 295 -1.65 -4.85 -21.34
C GLU A 295 -0.94 -3.50 -21.17
N ARG A 296 -1.70 -2.40 -21.08
CA ARG A 296 -1.17 -1.05 -20.84
C ARG A 296 -0.41 -0.97 -19.52
N PHE A 297 -0.94 -1.55 -18.45
CA PHE A 297 -0.27 -1.63 -17.15
C PHE A 297 1.16 -2.20 -17.25
N LEU A 298 1.38 -3.22 -18.09
CA LEU A 298 2.69 -3.86 -18.25
C LEU A 298 3.74 -2.95 -18.90
N THR A 299 3.35 -1.81 -19.48
CA THR A 299 4.24 -0.89 -20.18
C THR A 299 4.84 0.22 -19.31
N TYR A 300 4.36 0.40 -18.07
CA TYR A 300 4.80 1.51 -17.22
C TYR A 300 6.19 1.35 -16.60
N GLY A 301 6.80 0.16 -16.71
CA GLY A 301 8.07 -0.11 -16.04
C GLY A 301 7.95 -0.03 -14.53
N SER A 302 9.04 0.33 -13.85
CA SER A 302 9.09 0.28 -12.38
C SER A 302 8.44 1.49 -11.72
N PRO A 303 7.48 1.30 -10.81
CA PRO A 303 6.80 2.42 -10.16
C PRO A 303 7.74 3.17 -9.21
N ARG A 304 7.62 4.49 -9.20
CA ARG A 304 8.21 5.39 -8.21
C ARG A 304 7.19 6.48 -7.86
N PHE A 305 7.32 7.05 -6.67
CA PHE A 305 6.44 8.12 -6.18
C PHE A 305 7.21 9.45 -6.11
N ASP A 306 8.02 9.68 -7.14
CA ASP A 306 8.94 10.81 -7.26
C ASP A 306 9.78 10.99 -5.97
N LYS A 307 10.00 12.23 -5.55
CA LYS A 307 10.63 12.61 -4.28
C LYS A 307 9.76 12.38 -3.03
N TYR A 308 8.49 12.04 -3.17
CA TYR A 308 7.52 12.02 -2.07
C TYR A 308 7.59 10.72 -1.25
N LEU A 309 8.03 9.62 -1.86
CA LEU A 309 8.17 8.33 -1.18
C LEU A 309 9.25 7.47 -1.84
N ASP A 310 10.17 6.98 -1.01
CA ASP A 310 11.09 5.91 -1.37
C ASP A 310 10.53 4.55 -0.90
N ALA A 311 9.91 3.83 -1.83
CA ALA A 311 9.30 2.53 -1.54
C ALA A 311 10.32 1.46 -1.09
N THR A 312 11.62 1.66 -1.35
CA THR A 312 12.67 0.72 -0.93
C THR A 312 12.88 0.72 0.58
N ARG A 313 12.44 1.78 1.27
CA ARG A 313 12.49 1.89 2.74
C ARG A 313 11.51 0.97 3.45
N PHE A 314 10.59 0.30 2.75
CA PHE A 314 9.64 -0.66 3.33
C PHE A 314 10.14 -2.12 3.27
N GLY A 315 11.39 -2.33 2.87
CA GLY A 315 12.06 -3.62 2.90
C GLY A 315 11.72 -4.53 1.71
N PRO A 316 12.25 -5.77 1.71
CA PRO A 316 12.04 -6.71 0.62
C PRO A 316 10.57 -7.13 0.51
N GLY A 317 10.17 -7.54 -0.69
CA GLY A 317 8.84 -8.07 -0.96
C GLY A 317 8.64 -9.52 -0.49
N LEU A 318 7.40 -9.98 -0.53
CA LEU A 318 7.04 -11.38 -0.37
C LEU A 318 7.74 -12.27 -1.38
N GLY A 319 8.13 -13.47 -0.94
CA GLY A 319 8.79 -14.44 -1.80
C GLY A 319 10.26 -14.14 -2.09
N PHE A 320 10.88 -13.17 -1.38
CA PHE A 320 12.30 -12.82 -1.54
C PHE A 320 13.27 -13.88 -0.97
N ALA A 321 12.83 -14.71 -0.03
CA ALA A 321 13.71 -15.68 0.61
C ALA A 321 14.23 -16.72 -0.40
N SER A 322 15.47 -17.16 -0.20
CA SER A 322 16.10 -18.16 -1.05
C SER A 322 15.47 -19.54 -0.86
N ARG A 323 15.76 -20.46 -1.79
CA ARG A 323 15.34 -21.86 -1.67
C ARG A 323 15.87 -22.51 -0.38
N SER A 324 17.13 -22.28 -0.02
CA SER A 324 17.73 -22.83 1.20
C SER A 324 17.08 -22.29 2.47
N ASP A 325 16.70 -21.01 2.50
CA ASP A 325 15.96 -20.43 3.63
C ASP A 325 14.61 -21.10 3.81
N ARG A 326 13.92 -21.41 2.71
CA ARG A 326 12.64 -22.12 2.72
C ARG A 326 12.75 -23.55 3.21
N GLU A 327 13.77 -24.29 2.78
CA GLU A 327 14.05 -25.65 3.28
C GLU A 327 14.30 -25.63 4.79
N ARG A 328 15.14 -24.70 5.27
CA ARG A 328 15.41 -24.53 6.70
C ARG A 328 14.16 -24.17 7.51
N ARG A 329 13.26 -23.36 6.93
CA ARG A 329 12.03 -22.89 7.59
C ARG A 329 10.93 -23.94 7.59
N PHE A 330 10.65 -24.54 6.45
CA PHE A 330 9.47 -25.38 6.24
C PHE A 330 9.75 -26.88 6.27
N GLY A 331 11.02 -27.27 6.42
CA GLY A 331 11.47 -28.65 6.51
C GLY A 331 12.11 -29.12 5.21
N ALA A 332 12.96 -30.14 5.34
CA ALA A 332 13.67 -30.75 4.21
C ALA A 332 12.68 -31.32 3.18
N GLY A 333 12.94 -31.02 1.91
CA GLY A 333 12.10 -31.43 0.78
C GLY A 333 10.98 -30.44 0.46
N PHE A 334 10.86 -29.33 1.20
CA PHE A 334 9.83 -28.33 0.92
C PHE A 334 9.98 -27.75 -0.49
N GLY A 335 11.21 -27.50 -0.95
CA GLY A 335 11.50 -26.96 -2.28
C GLY A 335 11.02 -27.83 -3.44
N GLU A 336 10.77 -29.11 -3.20
CA GLU A 336 10.20 -30.05 -4.18
C GLU A 336 8.66 -30.07 -4.17
N SER A 337 8.03 -29.34 -3.25
CA SER A 337 6.57 -29.19 -3.24
C SER A 337 6.10 -28.28 -4.38
N VAL A 338 4.85 -28.49 -4.81
CA VAL A 338 4.19 -27.63 -5.80
C VAL A 338 4.10 -26.19 -5.27
N VAL A 339 3.83 -26.01 -3.97
CA VAL A 339 3.72 -24.71 -3.31
C VAL A 339 5.06 -23.97 -3.34
N ALA A 340 6.17 -24.62 -2.98
CA ALA A 340 7.48 -23.97 -2.97
C ALA A 340 7.91 -23.50 -4.36
N ARG A 341 7.65 -24.29 -5.40
CA ARG A 341 7.89 -23.90 -6.80
C ARG A 341 7.04 -22.71 -7.24
N ALA A 342 5.90 -22.49 -6.61
CA ALA A 342 5.02 -21.35 -6.86
C ALA A 342 5.35 -20.10 -6.00
N MET A 343 6.27 -20.18 -5.04
CA MET A 343 6.73 -19.02 -4.26
C MET A 343 7.73 -18.16 -5.06
N THR A 344 7.28 -17.64 -6.21
CA THR A 344 8.10 -16.88 -7.18
C THR A 344 7.65 -15.42 -7.29
N CYS A 345 6.96 -14.90 -6.27
CA CYS A 345 6.43 -13.54 -6.25
C CYS A 345 7.51 -12.47 -6.54
N ALA A 346 8.73 -12.67 -6.04
CA ALA A 346 9.87 -11.78 -6.25
C ALA A 346 10.32 -11.66 -7.71
N THR A 347 9.95 -12.60 -8.60
CA THR A 347 10.25 -12.49 -10.03
C THR A 347 9.58 -11.28 -10.67
N CYS A 348 8.37 -10.93 -10.20
CA CYS A 348 7.63 -9.77 -10.68
C CYS A 348 7.72 -8.60 -9.67
N HIS A 349 7.65 -8.88 -8.37
CA HIS A 349 7.58 -7.88 -7.30
C HIS A 349 8.95 -7.49 -6.74
N ARG A 350 9.88 -7.19 -7.64
CA ARG A 350 11.19 -6.60 -7.32
C ARG A 350 11.22 -5.10 -7.64
N ARG A 351 12.28 -4.42 -7.20
CA ARG A 351 12.48 -2.98 -7.39
C ARG A 351 12.41 -2.59 -8.87
N GLU A 352 13.08 -3.35 -9.74
CA GLU A 352 13.13 -3.14 -11.19
C GLU A 352 11.96 -3.83 -11.92
N GLY A 353 10.96 -4.31 -11.19
CA GLY A 353 9.76 -4.96 -11.70
C GLY A 353 8.52 -4.12 -11.40
N LEU A 354 7.46 -4.77 -10.93
CA LEU A 354 6.17 -4.14 -10.59
C LEU A 354 6.17 -3.45 -9.23
N GLY A 355 7.33 -3.27 -8.58
CA GLY A 355 7.43 -2.77 -7.22
C GLY A 355 7.26 -3.85 -6.16
N SER A 356 7.81 -3.58 -4.97
CA SER A 356 7.89 -4.53 -3.87
C SER A 356 6.53 -4.77 -3.21
N PHE A 357 6.18 -6.04 -3.06
CA PHE A 357 5.00 -6.44 -2.28
C PHE A 357 5.38 -6.68 -0.82
N ASN A 358 5.53 -5.60 -0.05
CA ASN A 358 6.04 -5.60 1.33
C ASN A 358 5.05 -4.92 2.30
N TRP A 359 5.27 -5.06 3.61
CA TRP A 359 4.45 -4.39 4.62
C TRP A 359 4.76 -2.88 4.69
N PRO A 360 3.77 -1.99 4.89
CA PRO A 360 2.34 -2.28 5.07
C PRO A 360 1.67 -2.78 3.80
N MET A 361 0.67 -3.64 3.93
CA MET A 361 -0.08 -4.20 2.79
C MET A 361 -1.46 -4.68 3.25
N ASP A 362 -2.42 -4.67 2.34
CA ASP A 362 -3.79 -5.09 2.60
C ASP A 362 -3.97 -6.61 2.46
N GLN A 363 -4.51 -7.24 3.50
CA GLN A 363 -4.75 -8.68 3.53
C GLN A 363 -5.78 -9.12 2.48
N THR A 364 -6.86 -8.37 2.32
CA THR A 364 -7.96 -8.67 1.39
C THR A 364 -7.45 -8.63 -0.04
N ILE A 365 -6.70 -7.59 -0.40
CA ILE A 365 -6.04 -7.49 -1.71
C ILE A 365 -5.10 -8.68 -1.89
N LEU A 366 -4.09 -8.86 -1.05
CA LEU A 366 -3.10 -9.91 -1.26
C LEU A 366 -3.70 -11.32 -1.33
N SER A 367 -4.55 -11.69 -0.36
CA SER A 367 -5.17 -13.03 -0.33
C SER A 367 -6.01 -13.27 -1.58
N SER A 368 -6.77 -12.28 -2.03
CA SER A 368 -7.63 -12.42 -3.19
C SER A 368 -6.87 -12.61 -4.52
N PHE A 369 -5.70 -11.99 -4.67
CA PHE A 369 -4.84 -12.20 -5.83
C PHE A 369 -4.22 -13.61 -5.82
N VAL A 370 -3.72 -14.06 -4.67
CA VAL A 370 -3.05 -15.37 -4.55
C VAL A 370 -4.06 -16.52 -4.57
N GLU A 371 -5.05 -16.47 -3.69
CA GLU A 371 -6.08 -17.49 -3.56
C GLU A 371 -7.04 -17.49 -4.75
N GLY A 372 -7.34 -16.32 -5.31
CA GLY A 372 -8.24 -16.13 -6.44
C GLY A 372 -7.63 -16.39 -7.81
N GLY A 373 -6.40 -16.89 -7.88
CA GLY A 373 -5.85 -17.44 -9.11
C GLY A 373 -4.91 -16.55 -9.93
N GLN A 374 -4.74 -15.29 -9.53
CA GLN A 374 -4.04 -14.28 -10.33
C GLN A 374 -2.55 -14.22 -10.02
N MET A 375 -2.13 -14.69 -8.83
CA MET A 375 -0.74 -14.77 -8.42
C MET A 375 -0.37 -16.15 -7.83
N PRO A 376 0.78 -16.73 -8.21
CA PRO A 376 1.62 -16.33 -9.34
C PRO A 376 0.88 -16.60 -10.67
N TYR A 377 1.00 -15.65 -11.59
CA TYR A 377 0.36 -15.74 -12.90
C TYR A 377 0.84 -16.97 -13.68
N GLY A 378 -0.07 -17.62 -14.40
CA GLY A 378 0.23 -18.83 -15.18
C GLY A 378 0.39 -20.12 -14.36
N SER A 379 0.23 -20.07 -13.04
CA SER A 379 0.30 -21.27 -12.20
C SER A 379 -1.00 -22.07 -12.16
N ASN A 380 -0.90 -23.39 -12.38
CA ASN A 380 -2.00 -24.34 -12.28
C ASN A 380 -2.12 -24.92 -10.87
N LEU A 381 -2.34 -24.05 -9.88
CA LEU A 381 -2.55 -24.46 -8.49
C LEU A 381 -4.03 -24.75 -8.21
N LYS A 382 -4.30 -25.84 -7.49
CA LYS A 382 -5.59 -26.15 -6.88
C LYS A 382 -5.91 -25.13 -5.78
N ALA A 383 -7.19 -24.95 -5.46
CA ALA A 383 -7.61 -24.01 -4.43
C ALA A 383 -6.93 -24.23 -3.05
N ALA A 384 -6.72 -25.50 -2.66
CA ALA A 384 -6.01 -25.83 -1.42
C ALA A 384 -4.52 -25.42 -1.47
N GLU A 385 -3.86 -25.66 -2.60
CA GLU A 385 -2.45 -25.27 -2.82
C GLU A 385 -2.29 -23.75 -2.84
N ARG A 386 -3.28 -23.00 -3.34
CA ARG A 386 -3.26 -21.52 -3.30
C ARG A 386 -3.38 -20.96 -1.88
N ARG A 387 -4.29 -21.53 -1.06
CA ARG A 387 -4.38 -21.17 0.36
C ARG A 387 -3.11 -21.51 1.12
N GLU A 388 -2.51 -22.67 0.81
CA GLU A 388 -1.23 -23.04 1.39
C GLU A 388 -0.11 -22.09 0.96
N LEU A 389 -0.01 -21.76 -0.32
CA LEU A 389 0.94 -20.78 -0.85
C LEU A 389 0.82 -19.44 -0.12
N TYR A 390 -0.39 -18.89 -0.03
CA TYR A 390 -0.65 -17.64 0.68
C TYR A 390 -0.19 -17.73 2.15
N LYS A 391 -0.58 -18.79 2.86
CA LYS A 391 -0.13 -19.02 4.25
C LYS A 391 1.40 -19.08 4.36
N LYS A 392 2.09 -19.75 3.44
CA LYS A 392 3.56 -19.89 3.46
C LYS A 392 4.26 -18.57 3.16
N LEU A 393 3.79 -17.78 2.21
CA LEU A 393 4.32 -16.43 1.92
C LEU A 393 4.26 -15.54 3.16
N ILE A 394 3.12 -15.55 3.83
CA ILE A 394 2.89 -14.75 5.03
C ILE A 394 3.72 -15.25 6.23
N GLN A 395 3.85 -16.58 6.41
CA GLN A 395 4.71 -17.17 7.43
C GLN A 395 6.20 -16.88 7.18
N GLU A 396 6.65 -16.92 5.92
CA GLU A 396 8.01 -16.58 5.51
C GLU A 396 8.35 -15.13 5.82
N TYR A 397 7.40 -14.22 5.60
CA TYR A 397 7.62 -12.79 5.76
C TYR A 397 7.72 -12.35 7.22
N PHE A 398 6.76 -12.77 8.04
CA PHE A 398 6.57 -12.27 9.41
C PHE A 398 7.12 -13.17 10.51
N ALA A 399 7.89 -14.22 10.20
CA ALA A 399 8.43 -15.09 11.24
C ALA A 399 9.36 -14.33 12.20
N THR A 400 9.19 -14.54 13.50
CA THR A 400 9.99 -13.89 14.55
C THR A 400 10.94 -14.84 15.27
N ASP A 401 10.95 -16.13 14.91
CA ASP A 401 11.87 -17.14 15.44
C ASP A 401 13.32 -16.64 15.35
N ALA A 402 14.07 -16.65 16.46
CA ALA A 402 15.43 -16.14 16.48
C ALA A 402 16.41 -17.01 15.68
N ALA A 403 16.16 -18.33 15.61
CA ALA A 403 16.99 -19.25 14.83
C ALA A 403 16.68 -19.19 13.33
N ARG A 404 15.45 -18.80 12.97
CA ARG A 404 14.96 -18.72 11.59
C ARG A 404 14.10 -17.47 11.41
N PRO A 405 14.68 -16.27 11.51
CA PRO A 405 13.95 -15.01 11.34
C PRO A 405 13.33 -14.92 9.95
N GLY A 406 12.13 -14.34 9.86
CA GLY A 406 11.44 -14.08 8.58
C GLY A 406 12.10 -12.96 7.78
N ILE A 407 11.63 -12.76 6.55
CA ILE A 407 12.21 -11.77 5.61
C ILE A 407 12.30 -10.37 6.25
N LEU A 408 11.21 -9.90 6.86
CA LEU A 408 11.18 -8.55 7.43
C LEU A 408 12.13 -8.43 8.62
N LYS A 409 12.15 -9.42 9.52
CA LYS A 409 13.05 -9.44 10.68
C LYS A 409 14.52 -9.45 10.25
N SER A 410 14.92 -10.37 9.37
CA SER A 410 16.30 -10.45 8.89
C SER A 410 16.74 -9.19 8.17
N TRP A 411 15.86 -8.57 7.37
CA TRP A 411 16.18 -7.31 6.71
C TRP A 411 16.43 -6.18 7.71
N LEU A 412 15.54 -6.00 8.69
CA LEU A 412 15.68 -4.96 9.72
C LEU A 412 16.91 -5.16 10.62
N LEU A 413 17.39 -6.39 10.77
CA LEU A 413 18.63 -6.72 11.47
C LEU A 413 19.89 -6.59 10.59
N GLY A 414 19.75 -6.24 9.31
CA GLY A 414 20.86 -6.10 8.37
C GLY A 414 21.45 -7.43 7.86
N GLU A 415 20.73 -8.55 8.02
CA GLU A 415 21.19 -9.90 7.67
C GLU A 415 20.98 -10.28 6.20
N LEU A 416 20.20 -9.50 5.44
CA LEU A 416 19.84 -9.76 4.03
C LEU A 416 20.60 -8.91 3.01
N ARG A 417 21.78 -8.37 3.38
CA ARG A 417 22.59 -7.52 2.50
C ARG A 417 23.30 -8.29 1.40
#